data_AF-M4STD0-F1
#
_entry.id   AF-M4STD0-F1
#
_cell.length_a   1.000
_cell.length_b   1.000
_cell.length_c   1.000
_cell.angle_alpha   90.00
_cell.angle_beta   90.00
_cell.angle_gamma   90.00
#
_symmetry.space_group_name_H-M   'P 1'
#
loop_
_entity.id
_entity.type
_entity.pdbx_description
1 polymer ?
#
loop_
_entity_poly.entity_id
_entity_poly.type
_entity_poly.pdbx_seq_one_letter_code
_entity_poly.pdbx_strand_id
1 'polypeptide(L)'
;RPQSSRPDFRTRRLTAQSGKRKQQQPILPRHQQLATSDASIEVLQCPPEYDDSAAPVADIDTGVIPDAGYASIQGTAAHDSGGAAAKCGFLISGADTAKLWTTTNPTAVNVMAGFLQLTPTDDHVSEAATMPALNTGASNRRFNEASTTPKKIYNDVQALRDFEVPDCGTTADEAVAKEIDGKAAQKLLTQVLETQEPYKEKISAEAGPMQMIKSAADDAEENQGQKILAKIKGQTVTRTKGSETEEKKMSDAQTSDDSRQSLLLAHIKKREELSRLVSELAATKAAAQKTPQVPKPDDCKDGCKEITENGKKKCVVDTEAVKNNKRRAPTSFR
;
A
#
# COMPACT_ATOMS: atom_id res chain seq x y z
N ARG A 1 43.33 -54.16 -9.91
CA ARG A 1 43.17 -54.05 -11.37
C ARG A 1 41.68 -53.88 -11.67
N PRO A 2 41.26 -52.85 -12.40
CA PRO A 2 41.78 -51.47 -12.53
C PRO A 2 40.85 -50.48 -11.77
N GLN A 3 41.24 -49.35 -11.15
CA GLN A 3 42.11 -48.21 -11.49
C GLN A 3 41.76 -47.49 -12.81
N SER A 4 41.09 -46.33 -12.71
CA SER A 4 41.12 -45.25 -13.72
C SER A 4 40.50 -43.99 -13.08
N SER A 5 41.28 -43.18 -12.38
CA SER A 5 42.04 -42.01 -12.87
C SER A 5 41.21 -40.72 -12.95
N ARG A 6 41.40 -39.87 -11.94
CA ARG A 6 41.17 -38.42 -11.97
C ARG A 6 42.09 -37.80 -13.03
N PRO A 7 41.67 -36.81 -13.82
CA PRO A 7 42.61 -36.02 -14.60
C PRO A 7 43.20 -34.90 -13.74
N ASP A 8 44.53 -34.93 -13.67
CA ASP A 8 45.43 -33.92 -13.13
C ASP A 8 45.15 -32.51 -13.66
N PHE A 9 45.16 -31.54 -12.74
CA PHE A 9 45.45 -30.14 -12.98
C PHE A 9 46.88 -30.03 -13.54
N ARG A 10 47.03 -30.06 -14.87
CA ARG A 10 48.26 -29.59 -15.52
C ARG A 10 48.15 -28.11 -15.83
N THR A 11 48.79 -27.33 -14.98
CA THR A 11 49.27 -25.97 -15.23
C THR A 11 50.12 -25.96 -16.51
N ARG A 12 49.50 -25.71 -17.67
CA ARG A 12 50.26 -25.34 -18.87
C ARG A 12 50.63 -23.87 -18.76
N ARG A 13 51.89 -23.62 -18.36
CA ARG A 13 52.61 -22.40 -18.73
C ARG A 13 52.49 -22.22 -20.24
N LEU A 14 51.72 -21.21 -20.65
CA LEU A 14 51.85 -20.66 -21.99
C LEU A 14 53.10 -19.79 -22.00
N THR A 15 54.18 -20.37 -22.50
CA THR A 15 55.40 -19.68 -22.89
C THR A 15 55.02 -18.62 -23.93
N ALA A 16 55.36 -17.36 -23.66
CA ALA A 16 55.15 -16.25 -24.59
C ALA A 16 55.93 -16.50 -25.89
N GLN A 17 55.21 -16.78 -26.97
CA GLN A 17 55.75 -16.57 -28.32
C GLN A 17 55.49 -15.12 -28.71
N SER A 18 56.55 -14.32 -28.62
CA SER A 18 56.67 -13.00 -29.22
C SER A 18 56.55 -13.13 -30.74
N GLY A 19 55.33 -13.00 -31.25
CA GLY A 19 55.04 -12.77 -32.65
C GLY A 19 54.26 -11.48 -32.76
N LYS A 20 54.87 -10.43 -33.33
CA LYS A 20 54.23 -9.13 -33.58
C LYS A 20 53.01 -9.29 -34.50
N ARG A 21 51.83 -9.62 -33.96
CA ARG A 21 50.54 -9.35 -34.60
C ARG A 21 50.04 -8.01 -34.07
N LYS A 22 49.96 -7.01 -34.96
CA LYS A 22 49.33 -5.72 -34.66
C LYS A 22 47.90 -6.00 -34.20
N GLN A 23 47.60 -5.75 -32.92
CA GLN A 23 46.23 -5.83 -32.42
C GLN A 23 45.43 -4.67 -33.04
N GLN A 24 44.31 -4.99 -33.70
CA GLN A 24 43.31 -4.01 -34.08
C GLN A 24 42.54 -3.62 -32.81
N GLN A 25 42.65 -2.35 -32.39
CA GLN A 25 41.98 -1.84 -31.19
C GLN A 25 40.72 -1.07 -31.61
N PRO A 26 39.53 -1.43 -31.09
CA PRO A 26 38.26 -0.85 -31.52
C PRO A 26 37.91 0.51 -30.88
N ILE A 27 38.69 1.01 -29.91
CA ILE A 27 38.40 2.26 -29.18
C ILE A 27 39.69 3.10 -29.13
N LEU A 28 39.65 4.34 -29.65
CA LEU A 28 40.78 5.28 -29.62
C LEU A 28 40.29 6.69 -29.26
N PRO A 29 41.04 7.44 -28.41
CA PRO A 29 40.75 8.83 -28.15
C PRO A 29 41.04 9.73 -29.36
N ARG A 30 40.35 10.88 -29.41
CA ARG A 30 40.48 11.89 -30.46
C ARG A 30 41.86 12.55 -30.37
N HIS A 31 42.59 12.54 -31.48
CA HIS A 31 44.02 12.86 -31.65
C HIS A 31 44.98 11.69 -31.38
N GLN A 32 45.68 11.34 -32.45
CA GLN A 32 46.66 10.26 -32.59
C GLN A 32 47.57 10.06 -31.37
N GLN A 33 47.68 8.81 -30.91
CA GLN A 33 48.90 7.99 -30.94
C GLN A 33 49.02 7.06 -29.70
N LEU A 34 49.05 5.75 -29.97
CA LEU A 34 49.20 4.63 -29.03
C LEU A 34 48.05 4.45 -28.01
N ALA A 35 47.98 3.22 -27.49
CA ALA A 35 47.04 2.76 -26.47
C ALA A 35 46.76 3.85 -25.42
N THR A 36 45.52 3.87 -24.92
CA THR A 36 45.13 4.67 -23.76
C THR A 36 46.29 4.74 -22.76
N SER A 37 46.71 5.96 -22.38
CA SER A 37 47.51 6.14 -21.15
C SER A 37 46.74 5.64 -19.92
N ASP A 38 45.44 5.45 -20.10
CA ASP A 38 44.51 4.94 -19.12
C ASP A 38 44.64 3.42 -19.03
N ALA A 39 45.13 2.98 -17.86
CA ALA A 39 45.46 1.60 -17.57
C ALA A 39 44.22 0.68 -17.43
N SER A 40 43.01 1.24 -17.42
CA SER A 40 41.77 0.49 -17.33
C SER A 40 40.58 1.26 -17.92
N ILE A 41 39.53 0.51 -18.26
CA ILE A 41 38.23 1.03 -18.72
C ILE A 41 37.57 1.92 -17.66
N GLU A 42 37.93 1.76 -16.38
CA GLU A 42 37.40 2.58 -15.26
C GLU A 42 37.80 4.06 -15.37
N VAL A 43 38.94 4.38 -15.99
CA VAL A 43 39.37 5.76 -16.23
C VAL A 43 38.48 6.46 -17.26
N LEU A 44 37.78 5.69 -18.10
CA LEU A 44 36.74 6.19 -19.01
C LEU A 44 35.39 6.38 -18.30
N GLN A 45 35.36 6.30 -16.96
CA GLN A 45 34.16 6.38 -16.12
C GLN A 45 33.12 5.29 -16.44
N CYS A 46 33.52 4.19 -17.07
CA CYS A 46 32.66 3.02 -17.19
C CYS A 46 32.63 2.33 -15.82
N PRO A 47 31.46 2.26 -15.15
CA PRO A 47 31.35 1.56 -13.88
C PRO A 47 31.67 0.07 -14.05
N PRO A 48 32.02 -0.63 -12.96
CA PRO A 48 32.15 -2.08 -12.99
C PRO A 48 30.86 -2.72 -13.54
N GLU A 49 31.01 -3.82 -14.27
CA GLU A 49 29.90 -4.52 -14.95
C GLU A 49 28.79 -4.98 -13.98
N TYR A 50 29.14 -5.16 -12.71
CA TYR A 50 28.23 -5.51 -11.63
C TYR A 50 28.52 -4.62 -10.41
N ASP A 51 27.49 -3.96 -9.89
CA ASP A 51 27.50 -3.34 -8.57
C ASP A 51 26.73 -4.25 -7.61
N ASP A 52 27.46 -5.04 -6.83
CA ASP A 52 26.90 -5.96 -5.82
C ASP A 52 26.27 -5.20 -4.63
N SER A 53 26.36 -3.87 -4.62
CA SER A 53 26.02 -3.01 -3.49
C SER A 53 25.22 -1.77 -3.87
N ALA A 54 24.49 -1.81 -5.00
CA ALA A 54 23.73 -0.67 -5.51
C ALA A 54 22.91 0.00 -4.38
N ALA A 55 23.42 1.14 -3.90
CA ALA A 55 22.75 1.91 -2.87
C ALA A 55 21.45 2.47 -3.45
N PRO A 56 20.38 2.59 -2.65
CA PRO A 56 19.14 3.19 -3.14
C PRO A 56 19.44 4.62 -3.64
N VAL A 57 19.21 4.84 -4.93
CA VAL A 57 19.33 6.15 -5.56
C VAL A 57 17.96 6.84 -5.44
N ALA A 58 17.89 7.90 -4.65
CA ALA A 58 16.66 8.66 -4.43
C ALA A 58 16.25 9.47 -5.67
N ASP A 59 17.24 9.97 -6.43
CA ASP A 59 17.03 10.86 -7.54
C ASP A 59 17.88 10.46 -8.75
N ILE A 60 17.30 10.57 -9.95
CA ILE A 60 18.04 10.41 -11.20
C ILE A 60 19.01 11.58 -11.37
N ASP A 61 20.25 11.29 -11.78
CA ASP A 61 21.20 12.31 -12.19
C ASP A 61 20.72 13.03 -13.46
N THR A 62 20.12 14.20 -13.27
CA THR A 62 19.63 15.05 -14.37
C THR A 62 20.73 15.61 -15.26
N GLY A 63 22.00 15.56 -14.85
CA GLY A 63 23.14 15.89 -15.71
C GLY A 63 23.39 14.83 -16.78
N VAL A 64 23.00 13.58 -16.53
CA VAL A 64 23.13 12.46 -17.47
C VAL A 64 21.81 12.23 -18.22
N ILE A 65 20.68 12.26 -17.50
CA ILE A 65 19.33 12.00 -18.02
C ILE A 65 18.41 13.20 -17.71
N PRO A 66 18.58 14.34 -18.40
CA PRO A 66 17.68 15.47 -18.28
C PRO A 66 16.28 15.17 -18.85
N ASP A 67 15.35 16.09 -18.61
CA ASP A 67 13.95 16.00 -19.09
C ASP A 67 13.81 15.96 -20.62
N ALA A 68 14.85 16.37 -21.35
CA ALA A 68 14.88 16.42 -22.81
C ALA A 68 15.40 15.13 -23.48
N GLY A 69 16.04 14.22 -22.73
CA GLY A 69 16.67 13.01 -23.26
C GLY A 69 17.96 12.61 -22.53
N TYR A 70 18.93 12.03 -23.24
CA TYR A 70 20.27 11.67 -22.73
C TYR A 70 21.30 12.75 -23.08
N ALA A 71 21.82 13.47 -22.09
CA ALA A 71 22.61 14.70 -22.31
C ALA A 71 23.78 14.51 -23.30
N SER A 72 24.50 13.39 -23.19
CA SER A 72 25.73 13.12 -23.94
C SER A 72 25.53 12.41 -25.29
N ILE A 73 24.30 12.00 -25.64
CA ILE A 73 24.04 11.18 -26.83
C ILE A 73 23.50 12.06 -27.97
N GLN A 74 24.41 12.70 -28.70
CA GLN A 74 24.10 13.77 -29.65
C GLN A 74 24.05 13.33 -31.13
N GLY A 75 24.08 12.03 -31.40
CA GLY A 75 23.88 11.50 -32.76
C GLY A 75 25.13 11.28 -33.61
N THR A 76 26.33 11.49 -33.05
CA THR A 76 27.59 11.24 -33.77
C THR A 76 28.44 10.23 -33.01
N ALA A 77 28.70 9.07 -33.61
CA ALA A 77 29.81 8.22 -33.17
C ALA A 77 31.06 8.71 -33.92
N ALA A 78 31.99 9.34 -33.21
CA ALA A 78 33.26 9.73 -33.82
C ALA A 78 34.04 8.46 -34.20
N HIS A 79 34.34 8.30 -35.49
CA HIS A 79 35.35 7.37 -35.98
C HIS A 79 36.36 8.19 -36.79
N ASP A 80 37.66 7.97 -36.57
CA ASP A 80 38.70 8.77 -37.22
C ASP A 80 38.65 8.56 -38.74
N SER A 81 38.27 9.62 -39.47
CA SER A 81 38.09 9.63 -40.93
C SER A 81 39.41 9.62 -41.74
N GLY A 82 40.54 9.33 -41.10
CA GLY A 82 41.87 9.28 -41.70
C GLY A 82 42.56 7.94 -41.48
N GLY A 83 42.13 6.90 -42.19
CA GLY A 83 42.80 5.58 -42.20
C GLY A 83 42.58 4.68 -40.98
N ALA A 84 41.73 5.09 -40.02
CA ALA A 84 41.25 4.20 -38.95
C ALA A 84 40.06 3.33 -39.39
N ALA A 85 39.36 3.76 -40.44
CA ALA A 85 38.30 3.03 -41.13
C ALA A 85 38.71 1.58 -41.48
N ALA A 86 39.81 1.42 -42.21
CA ALA A 86 40.42 0.12 -42.52
C ALA A 86 41.02 -0.65 -41.31
N LYS A 87 40.86 -0.16 -40.08
CA LYS A 87 41.42 -0.77 -38.85
C LYS A 87 40.37 -1.21 -37.84
N CYS A 88 39.15 -0.70 -37.91
CA CYS A 88 38.07 -1.16 -37.03
C CYS A 88 37.46 -2.44 -37.63
N GLY A 89 37.85 -3.61 -37.13
CA GLY A 89 37.33 -4.90 -37.61
C GLY A 89 35.80 -5.03 -37.56
N PHE A 90 35.12 -4.21 -36.76
CA PHE A 90 33.66 -4.12 -36.69
C PHE A 90 33.02 -3.35 -37.85
N LEU A 91 33.77 -2.59 -38.63
CA LEU A 91 33.26 -1.81 -39.77
C LEU A 91 33.71 -2.38 -41.13
N ILE A 92 34.53 -3.44 -41.13
CA ILE A 92 35.08 -4.05 -42.34
C ILE A 92 34.27 -5.29 -42.73
N SER A 93 33.78 -5.32 -43.96
CA SER A 93 33.04 -6.47 -44.52
C SER A 93 33.73 -7.09 -45.74
N GLY A 94 33.32 -8.30 -46.13
CA GLY A 94 33.71 -8.96 -47.38
C GLY A 94 33.77 -10.49 -47.27
N ALA A 95 33.84 -11.16 -48.41
CA ALA A 95 33.85 -12.62 -48.55
C ALA A 95 35.16 -13.30 -48.09
N ASP A 96 35.64 -12.96 -46.89
CA ASP A 96 36.83 -13.53 -46.25
C ASP A 96 36.45 -14.02 -44.85
N THR A 97 36.75 -15.28 -44.55
CA THR A 97 36.52 -15.92 -43.24
C THR A 97 37.30 -15.27 -42.09
N ALA A 98 38.32 -14.46 -42.38
CA ALA A 98 39.05 -13.70 -41.38
C ALA A 98 38.33 -12.41 -40.94
N LYS A 99 37.24 -12.01 -41.61
CA LYS A 99 36.42 -10.84 -41.28
C LYS A 99 35.25 -11.23 -40.38
N LEU A 100 34.87 -10.33 -39.46
CA LEU A 100 33.67 -10.51 -38.63
C LEU A 100 32.41 -10.60 -39.50
N TRP A 101 32.35 -9.74 -40.52
CA TRP A 101 31.27 -9.70 -41.49
C TRP A 101 31.70 -10.38 -42.79
N THR A 102 31.34 -11.66 -42.93
CA THR A 102 31.75 -12.53 -44.05
C THR A 102 30.96 -12.31 -45.34
N THR A 103 30.02 -11.37 -45.34
CA THR A 103 29.24 -10.97 -46.51
C THR A 103 29.68 -9.57 -46.94
N THR A 104 29.71 -9.31 -48.25
CA THR A 104 29.93 -7.97 -48.79
C THR A 104 28.75 -7.07 -48.45
N ASN A 105 29.03 -5.91 -47.85
CA ASN A 105 28.07 -4.84 -47.56
C ASN A 105 26.80 -5.33 -46.84
N PRO A 106 26.96 -5.93 -45.65
CA PRO A 106 25.82 -6.39 -44.86
C PRO A 106 24.90 -5.22 -44.47
N THR A 107 23.64 -5.52 -44.21
CA THR A 107 22.71 -4.54 -43.65
C THR A 107 23.21 -4.03 -42.29
N ALA A 108 22.93 -2.76 -41.99
CA ALA A 108 23.31 -2.14 -40.73
C ALA A 108 22.80 -2.93 -39.51
N VAL A 109 23.63 -3.02 -38.48
CA VAL A 109 23.36 -3.80 -37.26
C VAL A 109 23.36 -2.88 -36.04
N ASN A 110 22.32 -3.00 -35.21
CA ASN A 110 22.26 -2.31 -33.93
C ASN A 110 23.01 -3.12 -32.86
N VAL A 111 23.93 -2.47 -32.17
CA VAL A 111 24.69 -3.00 -31.03
C VAL A 111 24.46 -2.12 -29.81
N MET A 112 24.96 -2.53 -28.64
CA MET A 112 24.76 -1.82 -27.36
C MET A 112 23.29 -1.46 -27.12
N ALA A 113 22.39 -2.45 -27.20
CA ALA A 113 20.94 -2.24 -27.06
C ALA A 113 20.35 -1.13 -27.99
N GLY A 114 20.97 -0.87 -29.14
CA GLY A 114 20.52 0.13 -30.10
C GLY A 114 21.03 1.55 -29.84
N PHE A 115 21.96 1.74 -28.90
CA PHE A 115 22.68 3.01 -28.71
C PHE A 115 23.78 3.23 -29.75
N LEU A 116 24.19 2.18 -30.47
CA LEU A 116 25.12 2.29 -31.60
C LEU A 116 24.63 1.42 -32.75
N GLN A 117 24.69 1.96 -33.96
CA GLN A 117 24.47 1.25 -35.21
C GLN A 117 25.79 1.19 -35.98
N LEU A 118 26.12 -0.01 -36.44
CA LEU A 118 27.29 -0.28 -37.26
C LEU A 118 26.83 -0.53 -38.69
N THR A 119 27.48 0.12 -39.65
CA THR A 119 27.29 -0.10 -41.09
C THR A 119 28.63 -0.55 -41.66
N PRO A 120 28.89 -1.87 -41.67
CA PRO A 120 30.12 -2.41 -42.24
C PRO A 120 30.10 -2.31 -43.76
N THR A 121 31.23 -1.95 -44.38
CA THR A 121 31.39 -1.92 -45.84
C THR A 121 32.67 -2.63 -46.28
N ASP A 122 32.71 -3.08 -47.53
CA ASP A 122 33.94 -3.55 -48.18
C ASP A 122 34.73 -2.43 -48.88
N ASP A 123 34.12 -1.27 -49.11
CA ASP A 123 34.70 -0.18 -49.91
C ASP A 123 35.44 0.90 -49.10
N HIS A 124 35.51 0.79 -47.77
CA HIS A 124 36.21 1.69 -46.82
C HIS A 124 35.86 3.18 -46.89
N VAL A 125 34.95 3.58 -47.79
CA VAL A 125 34.56 4.98 -48.01
C VAL A 125 33.21 5.26 -47.34
N SER A 126 32.36 4.24 -47.20
CA SER A 126 30.98 4.38 -46.70
C SER A 126 30.71 3.72 -45.35
N GLU A 127 31.74 3.20 -44.67
CA GLU A 127 31.59 2.65 -43.32
C GLU A 127 31.13 3.72 -42.35
N ALA A 128 30.21 3.35 -41.47
CA ALA A 128 29.69 4.26 -40.47
C ALA A 128 29.44 3.56 -39.15
N ALA A 129 29.86 4.20 -38.08
CA ALA A 129 29.32 3.98 -36.75
C ALA A 129 28.44 5.19 -36.41
N THR A 130 27.15 4.97 -36.18
CA THR A 130 26.20 6.04 -35.89
C THR A 130 25.54 5.81 -34.53
N MET A 131 25.45 6.86 -33.73
CA MET A 131 24.61 6.85 -32.55
C MET A 131 23.31 7.58 -32.91
N PRO A 132 22.14 7.17 -32.41
CA PRO A 132 20.95 7.99 -32.53
C PRO A 132 21.13 9.29 -31.75
N ALA A 133 20.61 10.42 -32.26
CA ALA A 133 20.50 11.63 -31.46
C ALA A 133 19.38 11.44 -30.43
N LEU A 134 19.74 11.38 -29.15
CA LEU A 134 18.81 11.14 -28.05
C LEU A 134 18.89 12.21 -26.97
N ASN A 135 19.70 13.25 -27.16
CA ASN A 135 19.84 14.39 -26.25
C ASN A 135 18.67 15.38 -26.29
N THR A 136 17.79 15.23 -27.27
CA THR A 136 16.61 16.07 -27.48
C THR A 136 15.46 15.22 -28.03
N GLY A 137 14.24 15.78 -28.02
CA GLY A 137 13.06 15.17 -28.64
C GLY A 137 12.09 14.50 -27.66
N ALA A 138 12.44 14.43 -26.37
CA ALA A 138 11.45 14.16 -25.33
C ALA A 138 10.67 15.44 -25.01
N SER A 139 9.35 15.31 -24.82
CA SER A 139 8.49 16.36 -24.28
C SER A 139 7.79 15.81 -23.05
N ASN A 140 7.67 16.61 -21.99
CA ASN A 140 7.10 16.15 -20.72
C ASN A 140 7.77 14.84 -20.24
N ARG A 141 9.12 14.81 -20.35
CA ARG A 141 9.96 13.66 -19.95
C ARG A 141 9.60 12.35 -20.68
N ARG A 142 9.01 12.41 -21.87
CA ARG A 142 8.70 11.23 -22.68
C ARG A 142 8.98 11.45 -24.15
N PHE A 143 9.54 10.43 -24.79
CA PHE A 143 9.53 10.31 -26.25
C PHE A 143 8.18 9.73 -26.68
N ASN A 144 7.41 10.50 -27.46
CA ASN A 144 6.10 10.07 -27.96
C ASN A 144 6.20 8.84 -28.86
N GLU A 145 7.21 8.79 -29.73
CA GLU A 145 7.50 7.66 -30.62
C GLU A 145 8.74 6.91 -30.13
N ALA A 146 8.56 6.10 -29.08
CA ALA A 146 9.60 5.26 -28.50
C ALA A 146 9.81 3.95 -29.29
N SER A 147 10.05 4.07 -30.60
CA SER A 147 10.24 2.92 -31.50
C SER A 147 11.57 2.19 -31.30
N THR A 148 12.57 2.86 -30.72
CA THR A 148 13.90 2.29 -30.44
C THR A 148 14.05 1.93 -28.97
N THR A 149 14.84 0.89 -28.68
CA THR A 149 15.12 0.43 -27.31
C THR A 149 15.62 1.55 -26.38
N PRO A 150 16.55 2.44 -26.79
CA PRO A 150 16.96 3.57 -25.95
C PRO A 150 15.82 4.50 -25.52
N LYS A 151 14.90 4.81 -26.44
CA LYS A 151 13.74 5.67 -26.12
C LYS A 151 12.77 4.99 -25.16
N LYS A 152 12.60 3.66 -25.26
CA LYS A 152 11.79 2.88 -24.32
C LYS A 152 12.40 2.91 -22.93
N ILE A 153 13.71 2.62 -22.82
CA ILE A 153 14.45 2.68 -21.55
C ILE A 153 14.31 4.06 -20.91
N TYR A 154 14.48 5.15 -21.68
CA TYR A 154 14.28 6.50 -21.17
C TYR A 154 12.88 6.71 -20.59
N ASN A 155 11.84 6.33 -21.33
CA ASN A 155 10.46 6.46 -20.89
C ASN A 155 10.17 5.62 -19.63
N ASP A 156 10.73 4.42 -19.52
CA ASP A 156 10.57 3.54 -18.36
C ASP A 156 11.24 4.15 -17.12
N VAL A 157 12.45 4.69 -17.28
CA VAL A 157 13.18 5.39 -16.21
C VAL A 157 12.42 6.62 -15.72
N GLN A 158 11.86 7.42 -16.64
CA GLN A 158 11.04 8.58 -16.26
C GLN A 158 9.69 8.16 -15.66
N ALA A 159 9.11 7.03 -16.09
CA ALA A 159 7.90 6.49 -15.47
C ALA A 159 8.14 6.04 -14.02
N LEU A 160 9.31 5.45 -13.73
CA LEU A 160 9.72 5.14 -12.36
C LEU A 160 9.96 6.41 -11.52
N ARG A 161 10.53 7.45 -12.13
CA ARG A 161 10.74 8.75 -11.47
C ARG A 161 9.42 9.43 -11.09
N ASP A 162 8.43 9.36 -11.97
CA ASP A 162 7.11 9.94 -11.76
C ASP A 162 6.20 9.04 -10.91
N PHE A 163 6.66 7.84 -10.53
CA PHE A 163 5.84 6.89 -9.78
C PHE A 163 5.69 7.36 -8.33
N GLU A 164 4.50 7.88 -8.02
CA GLU A 164 4.09 8.17 -6.66
C GLU A 164 3.34 6.96 -6.09
N VAL A 165 3.87 6.40 -4.99
CA VAL A 165 3.09 5.49 -4.15
C VAL A 165 1.99 6.31 -3.48
N PRO A 166 0.71 5.87 -3.47
CA PRO A 166 -0.34 6.54 -2.73
C PRO A 166 0.13 6.85 -1.31
N ASP A 167 0.06 8.12 -0.92
CA ASP A 167 0.59 8.60 0.35
C ASP A 167 -0.20 7.98 1.52
N CYS A 168 0.30 6.86 2.03
CA CYS A 168 -0.22 6.17 3.20
C CYS A 168 0.11 6.89 4.51
N GLY A 169 0.70 8.09 4.49
CA GLY A 169 1.24 8.75 5.66
C GLY A 169 2.65 8.26 6.01
N THR A 170 3.43 9.12 6.65
CA THR A 170 4.81 8.83 7.08
C THR A 170 4.87 8.24 8.50
N THR A 171 3.74 8.27 9.21
CA THR A 171 3.58 7.74 10.56
C THR A 171 2.33 6.87 10.66
N ALA A 172 2.26 6.00 11.66
CA ALA A 172 1.07 5.17 11.91
C ALA A 172 -0.18 6.02 12.16
N ASP A 173 -0.02 7.21 12.76
CA ASP A 173 -1.11 8.15 13.00
C ASP A 173 -1.65 8.75 11.71
N GLU A 174 -0.76 9.19 10.83
CA GLU A 174 -1.13 9.72 9.51
C GLU A 174 -1.80 8.65 8.66
N ALA A 175 -1.32 7.40 8.73
CA ALA A 175 -1.93 6.28 8.02
C ALA A 175 -3.38 6.05 8.46
N VAL A 176 -3.62 5.95 9.77
CA VAL A 176 -4.99 5.76 10.29
C VAL A 176 -5.89 6.93 9.94
N ALA A 177 -5.39 8.18 10.06
CA ALA A 177 -6.18 9.36 9.70
C ALA A 177 -6.53 9.37 8.21
N LYS A 178 -5.55 9.12 7.33
CA LYS A 178 -5.76 9.10 5.87
C LYS A 178 -6.66 7.97 5.40
N GLU A 179 -6.60 6.79 6.02
CA GLU A 179 -7.52 5.70 5.67
C GLU A 179 -8.98 6.05 6.02
N ILE A 180 -9.20 6.72 7.16
CA ILE A 180 -10.53 7.17 7.56
C ILE A 180 -11.03 8.25 6.59
N ASP A 181 -10.22 9.28 6.32
CA ASP A 181 -10.56 10.36 5.38
C ASP A 181 -10.71 9.84 3.93
N GLY A 182 -9.97 8.78 3.58
CA GLY A 182 -10.01 8.07 2.30
C GLY A 182 -11.19 7.10 2.14
N LYS A 183 -12.17 7.11 3.06
CA LYS A 183 -13.41 6.30 3.05
C LYS A 183 -13.21 4.79 3.23
N ALA A 184 -12.02 4.32 3.60
CA ALA A 184 -11.81 2.89 3.87
C ALA A 184 -12.66 2.41 5.05
N ALA A 185 -12.69 3.19 6.13
CA ALA A 185 -13.55 2.93 7.30
C ALA A 185 -15.04 2.92 6.94
N GLN A 186 -15.48 3.82 6.06
CA GLN A 186 -16.87 3.87 5.59
C GLN A 186 -17.25 2.57 4.88
N LYS A 187 -16.39 2.10 3.97
CA LYS A 187 -16.62 0.87 3.20
C LYS A 187 -16.75 -0.36 4.12
N LEU A 188 -15.89 -0.48 5.12
CA LEU A 188 -15.96 -1.58 6.09
C LEU A 188 -17.24 -1.51 6.93
N LEU A 189 -17.63 -0.32 7.38
CA LEU A 189 -18.89 -0.12 8.11
C LEU A 189 -20.11 -0.48 7.25
N THR A 190 -20.13 -0.10 5.97
CA THR A 190 -21.18 -0.51 5.02
C THR A 190 -21.32 -2.03 5.00
N GLN A 191 -20.22 -2.76 4.79
CA GLN A 191 -20.23 -4.23 4.73
C GLN A 191 -20.77 -4.88 6.00
N VAL A 192 -20.42 -4.34 7.17
CA VAL A 192 -20.93 -4.86 8.45
C VAL A 192 -22.41 -4.55 8.61
N LEU A 193 -22.84 -3.32 8.36
CA LEU A 193 -24.21 -2.88 8.61
C LEU A 193 -25.22 -3.53 7.66
N GLU A 194 -24.84 -3.83 6.42
CA GLU A 194 -25.69 -4.57 5.48
C GLU A 194 -26.11 -5.96 6.00
N THR A 195 -25.40 -6.50 7.00
CA THR A 195 -25.72 -7.80 7.62
C THR A 195 -26.57 -7.72 8.87
N GLN A 196 -26.85 -6.51 9.40
CA GLN A 196 -27.46 -6.31 10.73
C GLN A 196 -28.81 -5.58 10.64
N GLU A 197 -29.84 -6.07 11.34
CA GLU A 197 -31.09 -5.32 11.52
C GLU A 197 -30.89 -4.12 12.47
N PRO A 198 -31.52 -2.94 12.23
CA PRO A 198 -32.49 -2.61 11.17
C PRO A 198 -31.85 -2.15 9.85
N TYR A 199 -30.52 -2.09 9.79
CA TYR A 199 -29.77 -1.56 8.64
C TYR A 199 -29.86 -2.46 7.40
N LYS A 200 -30.18 -3.74 7.59
CA LYS A 200 -30.44 -4.71 6.54
C LYS A 200 -31.63 -4.31 5.65
N GLU A 201 -32.71 -3.79 6.22
CA GLU A 201 -33.93 -3.51 5.46
C GLU A 201 -34.33 -2.02 5.39
N LYS A 202 -33.85 -1.15 6.28
CA LYS A 202 -34.19 0.30 6.25
C LYS A 202 -33.20 1.13 7.06
N ILE A 203 -32.16 1.59 6.38
CA ILE A 203 -31.44 2.89 6.46
C ILE A 203 -30.33 2.69 5.42
N SER A 204 -30.17 3.62 4.47
CA SER A 204 -29.27 3.41 3.34
C SER A 204 -27.89 2.96 3.82
N ALA A 205 -27.43 1.81 3.32
CA ALA A 205 -26.15 1.20 3.65
C ALA A 205 -24.95 2.15 3.46
N GLU A 206 -25.17 3.28 2.77
CA GLU A 206 -24.23 4.38 2.62
C GLU A 206 -24.41 5.52 3.64
N ALA A 207 -25.63 5.95 4.00
CA ALA A 207 -25.82 7.06 4.93
C ALA A 207 -25.61 6.67 6.40
N GLY A 208 -25.91 5.43 6.77
CA GLY A 208 -25.66 4.92 8.13
C GLY A 208 -24.17 5.03 8.52
N PRO A 209 -23.25 4.44 7.74
CA PRO A 209 -21.81 4.58 7.96
C PRO A 209 -21.30 6.02 7.97
N MET A 210 -21.78 6.86 7.04
CA MET A 210 -21.39 8.28 7.02
C MET A 210 -21.81 9.01 8.29
N GLN A 211 -23.04 8.79 8.78
CA GLN A 211 -23.48 9.37 10.04
C GLN A 211 -22.67 8.83 11.23
N MET A 212 -22.35 7.54 11.27
CA MET A 212 -21.52 6.98 12.34
C MET A 212 -20.12 7.61 12.38
N ILE A 213 -19.47 7.76 11.23
CA ILE A 213 -18.15 8.42 11.13
C ILE A 213 -18.26 9.89 11.55
N LYS A 214 -19.28 10.59 11.05
CA LYS A 214 -19.52 12.00 11.38
C LYS A 214 -19.75 12.21 12.87
N SER A 215 -20.59 11.39 13.51
CA SER A 215 -20.81 11.43 14.96
C SER A 215 -19.54 11.05 15.73
N ALA A 216 -18.78 10.06 15.26
CA ALA A 216 -17.49 9.73 15.85
C ALA A 216 -16.50 10.91 15.74
N ALA A 217 -16.60 11.75 14.71
CA ALA A 217 -15.80 12.94 14.49
C ALA A 217 -16.36 14.25 15.11
N ASP A 218 -17.32 14.18 16.06
CA ASP A 218 -18.00 15.38 16.62
C ASP A 218 -18.66 16.24 15.55
N ASP A 219 -19.39 15.58 14.64
CA ASP A 219 -20.12 16.17 13.53
C ASP A 219 -19.27 16.97 12.53
N ALA A 220 -17.95 16.73 12.52
CA ALA A 220 -17.04 17.35 11.57
C ALA A 220 -17.29 16.89 10.14
N GLU A 221 -17.24 17.82 9.20
CA GLU A 221 -17.31 17.53 7.75
C GLU A 221 -15.94 17.29 7.13
N GLU A 222 -14.88 17.82 7.75
CA GLU A 222 -13.48 17.73 7.28
C GLU A 222 -12.56 17.23 8.41
N ASN A 223 -11.42 16.63 8.04
CA ASN A 223 -10.42 16.08 8.96
C ASN A 223 -11.02 15.08 9.97
N GLN A 224 -11.98 14.27 9.50
CA GLN A 224 -12.68 13.30 10.32
C GLN A 224 -11.69 12.27 10.90
N GLY A 225 -10.73 11.82 10.09
CA GLY A 225 -9.67 10.91 10.50
C GLY A 225 -8.86 11.43 11.67
N GLN A 226 -8.42 12.69 11.61
CA GLN A 226 -7.66 13.30 12.71
C GLN A 226 -8.47 13.42 14.01
N LYS A 227 -9.75 13.81 13.91
CA LYS A 227 -10.62 13.92 15.09
C LYS A 227 -10.91 12.57 15.72
N ILE A 228 -11.22 11.57 14.90
CA ILE A 228 -11.46 10.20 15.37
C ILE A 228 -10.20 9.63 16.01
N LEU A 229 -9.02 9.82 15.40
CA LEU A 229 -7.74 9.41 15.98
C LEU A 229 -7.48 10.10 17.33
N ALA A 230 -7.73 11.40 17.44
CA ALA A 230 -7.57 12.14 18.69
C ALA A 230 -8.47 11.57 19.79
N LYS A 231 -9.72 11.20 19.46
CA LYS A 231 -10.62 10.52 20.40
C LYS A 231 -10.11 9.15 20.81
N ILE A 232 -9.68 8.32 19.86
CA ILE A 232 -9.12 6.99 20.15
C ILE A 232 -7.96 7.13 21.12
N LYS A 233 -7.00 8.03 20.83
CA LYS A 233 -5.86 8.31 21.70
C LYS A 233 -6.25 8.82 23.09
N GLY A 234 -7.29 9.65 23.14
CA GLY A 234 -7.82 10.22 24.37
C GLY A 234 -8.61 9.22 25.23
N GLN A 235 -9.02 8.07 24.70
CA GLN A 235 -9.76 7.08 25.50
C GLN A 235 -8.89 6.50 26.62
N THR A 236 -9.48 6.47 27.81
CA THR A 236 -8.91 5.77 28.95
C THR A 236 -9.25 4.29 28.86
N VAL A 237 -8.23 3.44 28.93
CA VAL A 237 -8.34 1.98 28.94
C VAL A 237 -7.81 1.42 30.24
N THR A 238 -8.45 0.36 30.74
CA THR A 238 -7.90 -0.42 31.84
C THR A 238 -6.75 -1.29 31.31
N ARG A 239 -5.58 -1.18 31.93
CA ARG A 239 -4.39 -1.99 31.66
C ARG A 239 -4.06 -2.87 32.84
N THR A 240 -3.48 -4.03 32.57
CA THR A 240 -2.93 -4.93 33.58
C THR A 240 -1.51 -4.50 33.93
N LYS A 241 -1.19 -4.49 35.22
CA LYS A 241 0.15 -4.25 35.74
C LYS A 241 0.43 -5.28 36.83
N GLY A 242 1.06 -6.39 36.45
CA GLY A 242 1.22 -7.54 37.34
C GLY A 242 -0.15 -8.09 37.78
N SER A 243 -0.41 -8.14 39.09
CA SER A 243 -1.70 -8.61 39.63
C SER A 243 -2.78 -7.53 39.72
N GLU A 244 -2.46 -6.28 39.37
CA GLU A 244 -3.35 -5.12 39.51
C GLU A 244 -3.79 -4.57 38.15
N THR A 245 -4.78 -3.67 38.18
CA THR A 245 -5.21 -2.90 37.00
C THR A 245 -5.01 -1.41 37.21
N GLU A 246 -4.57 -0.71 36.17
CA GLU A 246 -4.43 0.75 36.14
C GLU A 246 -5.22 1.36 34.98
N GLU A 247 -5.62 2.62 35.11
CA GLU A 247 -6.25 3.37 34.02
C GLU A 247 -5.21 4.23 33.31
N LYS A 248 -5.10 4.08 31.99
CA LYS A 248 -4.17 4.84 31.14
C LYS A 248 -4.82 5.26 29.85
N LYS A 249 -4.33 6.31 29.21
CA LYS A 249 -4.80 6.69 27.88
C LYS A 249 -4.28 5.71 26.84
N MET A 250 -5.01 5.52 25.74
CA MET A 250 -4.51 4.73 24.62
C MET A 250 -3.23 5.30 24.02
N SER A 251 -3.01 6.61 24.12
CA SER A 251 -1.76 7.27 23.69
C SER A 251 -0.54 6.92 24.54
N ASP A 252 -0.72 6.39 25.76
CA ASP A 252 0.40 6.10 26.65
C ASP A 252 1.17 4.87 26.16
N ALA A 253 2.50 4.96 26.15
CA ALA A 253 3.39 3.90 25.67
C ALA A 253 3.04 2.52 26.28
N GLN A 254 3.08 1.48 25.46
CA GLN A 254 2.78 0.10 25.83
C GLN A 254 3.45 -0.87 24.87
N THR A 255 3.65 -2.12 25.32
CA THR A 255 4.06 -3.19 24.43
C THR A 255 2.86 -3.73 23.63
N SER A 256 3.12 -4.51 22.59
CA SER A 256 2.08 -5.19 21.83
C SER A 256 1.29 -6.20 22.68
N ASP A 257 1.95 -6.88 23.62
CA ASP A 257 1.31 -7.83 24.52
C ASP A 257 0.39 -7.14 25.53
N ASP A 258 0.84 -6.01 26.11
CA ASP A 258 -0.01 -5.18 26.98
C ASP A 258 -1.25 -4.70 26.23
N SER A 259 -1.08 -4.27 24.98
CA SER A 259 -2.18 -3.82 24.11
C SER A 259 -3.24 -4.92 23.92
N ARG A 260 -2.79 -6.17 23.68
CA ARG A 260 -3.67 -7.33 23.50
C ARG A 260 -4.38 -7.73 24.79
N GLN A 261 -3.68 -7.69 25.93
CA GLN A 261 -4.28 -7.98 27.24
C GLN A 261 -5.35 -6.95 27.61
N SER A 262 -5.09 -5.66 27.39
CA SER A 262 -6.08 -4.60 27.59
C SER A 262 -7.31 -4.77 26.71
N LEU A 263 -7.13 -5.13 25.43
CA LEU A 263 -8.25 -5.41 24.54
C LEU A 263 -9.10 -6.59 25.04
N LEU A 264 -8.46 -7.68 25.46
CA LEU A 264 -9.15 -8.85 26.02
C LEU A 264 -9.92 -8.48 27.29
N LEU A 265 -9.31 -7.73 28.20
CA LEU A 265 -9.95 -7.27 29.43
C LEU A 265 -11.17 -6.39 29.13
N ALA A 266 -11.06 -5.46 28.17
CA ALA A 266 -12.19 -4.63 27.74
C ALA A 266 -13.34 -5.48 27.19
N HIS A 267 -13.03 -6.51 26.40
CA HIS A 267 -14.03 -7.43 25.86
C HIS A 267 -14.73 -8.24 26.97
N ILE A 268 -13.98 -8.74 27.96
CA ILE A 268 -14.55 -9.45 29.12
C ILE A 268 -15.50 -8.53 29.91
N LYS A 269 -15.05 -7.32 30.25
CA LYS A 269 -15.88 -6.33 30.97
C LYS A 269 -17.16 -6.00 30.20
N LYS A 270 -17.08 -5.86 28.87
CA LYS A 270 -18.26 -5.61 28.03
C LYS A 270 -19.24 -6.78 28.03
N ARG A 271 -18.73 -8.02 28.05
CA ARG A 271 -19.57 -9.22 28.16
C ARG A 271 -20.29 -9.29 29.51
N GLU A 272 -19.61 -8.95 30.59
CA GLU A 272 -20.19 -8.88 31.94
C GLU A 272 -21.28 -7.80 32.02
N GLU A 273 -21.00 -6.60 31.50
CA GLU A 273 -21.95 -5.50 31.42
C GLU A 273 -23.21 -5.90 30.63
N LEU A 274 -23.03 -6.58 29.49
CA LEU A 274 -24.14 -7.08 28.69
C LEU A 274 -24.98 -8.12 29.43
N SER A 275 -24.34 -9.06 30.15
CA SER A 275 -25.03 -10.04 30.99
C SER A 275 -25.87 -9.37 32.08
N ARG A 276 -25.34 -8.33 32.72
CA ARG A 276 -26.05 -7.51 33.71
C ARG A 276 -27.27 -6.84 33.10
N LEU A 277 -27.11 -6.17 31.95
CA LEU A 277 -28.21 -5.48 31.26
C LEU A 277 -29.32 -6.45 30.82
N VAL A 278 -28.96 -7.65 30.34
CA VAL A 278 -29.93 -8.70 30.00
C VAL A 278 -30.73 -9.12 31.24
N SER A 279 -30.06 -9.28 32.38
CA SER A 279 -30.70 -9.66 33.65
C SER A 279 -31.63 -8.56 34.16
N GLU A 280 -31.22 -7.29 34.08
CA GLU A 280 -32.03 -6.12 34.46
C GLU A 280 -33.27 -5.97 33.57
N LEU A 281 -33.12 -6.22 32.26
CA LEU A 281 -34.22 -6.21 31.30
C LEU A 281 -35.24 -7.33 31.59
N ALA A 282 -34.75 -8.52 31.94
CA ALA A 282 -35.62 -9.64 32.33
C ALA A 282 -36.39 -9.34 33.61
N ALA A 283 -35.72 -8.77 34.63
CA ALA A 283 -36.34 -8.40 35.90
C ALA A 283 -37.40 -7.29 35.72
N THR A 284 -37.13 -6.27 34.92
CA THR A 284 -38.10 -5.21 34.61
C THR A 284 -39.31 -5.73 33.84
N LYS A 285 -39.12 -6.63 32.86
CA LYS A 285 -40.24 -7.30 32.17
C LYS A 285 -41.09 -8.14 33.13
N ALA A 286 -40.46 -8.89 34.04
CA ALA A 286 -41.18 -9.68 35.04
C ALA A 286 -41.96 -8.80 36.04
N ALA A 287 -41.42 -7.65 36.41
CA ALA A 287 -42.10 -6.67 37.27
C ALA A 287 -43.30 -6.02 36.55
N ALA A 288 -43.17 -5.70 35.26
CA ALA A 288 -44.25 -5.13 34.45
C ALA A 288 -45.44 -6.10 34.27
N GLN A 289 -45.19 -7.42 34.28
CA GLN A 289 -46.23 -8.46 34.22
C GLN A 289 -47.00 -8.65 35.55
N LYS A 290 -46.57 -8.02 36.66
CA LYS A 290 -47.25 -8.07 37.96
C LYS A 290 -48.22 -6.90 38.20
N THR A 291 -48.76 -6.29 37.15
CA THR A 291 -49.89 -5.37 37.30
C THR A 291 -51.12 -6.13 37.85
N PRO A 292 -51.90 -5.57 38.79
CA PRO A 292 -53.01 -6.29 39.42
C PRO A 292 -54.02 -6.75 38.38
N GLN A 293 -54.26 -8.06 38.29
CA GLN A 293 -55.36 -8.61 37.49
C GLN A 293 -56.67 -8.01 38.01
N VAL A 294 -57.43 -7.39 37.10
CA VAL A 294 -58.83 -7.03 37.33
C VAL A 294 -59.57 -8.31 37.77
N PRO A 295 -60.28 -8.31 38.93
CA PRO A 295 -61.01 -9.49 39.38
C PRO A 295 -62.01 -9.92 38.31
N LYS A 296 -62.13 -11.24 38.09
CA LYS A 296 -63.14 -11.81 37.19
C LYS A 296 -64.56 -11.43 37.67
N PRO A 297 -65.55 -11.33 36.75
CA PRO A 297 -66.83 -10.65 37.02
C PRO A 297 -67.78 -11.35 38.00
N ASP A 298 -67.48 -12.56 38.49
CA ASP A 298 -68.49 -13.40 39.15
C ASP A 298 -68.43 -13.42 40.68
N ASP A 299 -67.44 -12.76 41.32
CA ASP A 299 -67.31 -12.73 42.78
C ASP A 299 -67.26 -11.30 43.34
N CYS A 300 -68.39 -10.61 43.33
CA CYS A 300 -68.51 -9.33 44.02
C CYS A 300 -68.77 -9.57 45.51
N LYS A 301 -67.69 -9.50 46.29
CA LYS A 301 -67.72 -9.63 47.75
C LYS A 301 -68.55 -8.55 48.42
N ASP A 302 -69.11 -8.89 49.59
CA ASP A 302 -69.91 -8.01 50.45
C ASP A 302 -69.25 -6.64 50.65
N GLY A 303 -70.01 -5.58 50.32
CA GLY A 303 -69.55 -4.17 50.37
C GLY A 303 -69.30 -3.52 49.01
N CYS A 304 -69.44 -4.26 47.90
CA CYS A 304 -69.46 -3.70 46.54
C CYS A 304 -70.86 -3.82 45.92
N LYS A 305 -71.33 -2.76 45.27
CA LYS A 305 -72.56 -2.75 44.49
C LYS A 305 -72.27 -3.03 43.01
N GLU A 306 -73.11 -3.83 42.39
CA GLU A 306 -73.07 -4.04 40.95
C GLU A 306 -73.76 -2.87 40.24
N ILE A 307 -73.08 -2.23 39.30
CA ILE A 307 -73.65 -1.22 38.41
C ILE A 307 -73.49 -1.67 36.96
N THR A 308 -74.45 -1.30 36.12
CA THR A 308 -74.35 -1.54 34.68
C THR A 308 -73.97 -0.23 33.99
N GLU A 309 -72.79 -0.22 33.37
CA GLU A 309 -72.28 0.93 32.64
C GLU A 309 -71.97 0.46 31.21
N ASN A 310 -72.59 1.10 30.21
CA ASN A 310 -72.48 0.71 28.79
C ASN A 310 -72.82 -0.77 28.52
N GLY A 311 -73.86 -1.30 29.18
CA GLY A 311 -74.33 -2.68 28.99
C GLY A 311 -73.41 -3.77 29.56
N LYS A 312 -72.32 -3.39 30.28
CA LYS A 312 -71.45 -4.33 30.98
C LYS A 312 -71.58 -4.15 32.50
N LYS A 313 -71.76 -5.27 33.19
CA LYS A 313 -71.82 -5.35 34.65
C LYS A 313 -70.42 -5.08 35.22
N LYS A 314 -70.32 -4.13 36.15
CA LYS A 314 -69.10 -3.80 36.91
C LYS A 314 -69.45 -3.77 38.39
N CYS A 315 -68.52 -4.17 39.24
CA CYS A 315 -68.66 -4.01 40.68
C CYS A 315 -67.87 -2.81 41.17
N VAL A 316 -68.56 -1.90 41.85
CA VAL A 316 -68.01 -0.66 42.40
C VAL A 316 -68.27 -0.68 43.90
N VAL A 317 -67.26 -0.29 44.68
CA VAL A 317 -67.36 -0.21 46.15
C VAL A 317 -68.54 0.68 46.55
N ASP A 318 -69.43 0.18 47.42
CA ASP A 318 -70.61 0.92 47.83
C ASP A 318 -70.27 1.93 48.94
N THR A 319 -70.00 3.16 48.53
CA THR A 319 -69.60 4.26 49.42
C THR A 319 -70.67 4.67 50.43
N GLU A 320 -71.94 4.29 50.24
CA GLU A 320 -73.03 4.51 51.20
C GLU A 320 -72.99 3.49 52.36
N ALA A 321 -72.68 2.22 52.08
CA ALA A 321 -72.54 1.18 53.10
C ALA A 321 -71.34 1.42 54.04
N VAL A 322 -70.23 1.94 53.48
CA VAL A 322 -69.00 2.28 54.24
C VAL A 322 -69.24 3.42 55.24
N LYS A 323 -70.13 4.37 54.94
CA LYS A 323 -70.47 5.46 55.88
C LYS A 323 -71.35 4.98 57.04
N ASN A 324 -72.25 4.01 56.81
CA ASN A 324 -73.10 3.47 57.87
C ASN A 324 -72.37 2.51 58.82
N ASN A 325 -71.36 1.78 58.33
CA ASN A 325 -70.55 0.88 59.19
C ASN A 325 -69.58 1.64 60.11
N LYS A 326 -69.17 2.86 59.75
CA LYS A 326 -68.34 3.73 60.62
C LYS A 326 -69.12 4.35 61.80
N ARG A 327 -70.45 4.29 61.78
CA ARG A 327 -71.33 4.75 62.88
C ARG A 327 -71.71 3.65 63.88
N ARG A 328 -71.31 2.39 63.64
CA ARG A 328 -71.58 1.24 64.52
C ARG A 328 -70.30 0.47 64.83
N ALA A 329 -69.36 1.11 65.51
CA ALA A 329 -68.35 0.40 66.30
C ALA A 329 -68.45 0.90 67.75
N PRO A 330 -68.61 -0.01 68.73
CA PRO A 330 -68.85 0.35 70.13
C PRO A 330 -67.58 0.84 70.83
N THR A 331 -67.78 1.87 71.64
CA THR A 331 -66.92 2.33 72.73
C THR A 331 -66.84 1.27 73.84
N SER A 332 -65.64 0.75 74.16
CA SER A 332 -65.23 0.30 75.50
C SER A 332 -63.73 0.00 75.47
N PHE A 333 -62.87 0.73 76.20
CA PHE A 333 -62.34 0.37 77.53
C PHE A 333 -61.88 -1.10 77.58
N ARG A 334 -60.60 -1.42 77.78
CA ARG A 334 -59.72 -1.02 78.89
C ARG A 334 -58.25 -1.18 78.50
#